data_AF-A0A7S1RJT6-F1
#
_entry.id   AF-A0A7S1RJT6-F1
#
_cell.length_a   1.000
_cell.length_b   1.000
_cell.length_c   1.000
_cell.angle_alpha   90.00
_cell.angle_beta   90.00
_cell.angle_gamma   90.00
#
_symmetry.space_group_name_H-M   'P 1'
#
loop_
_entity.id
_entity.type
_entity.pdbx_description
1 polymer ?
#
loop_
_entity_poly.entity_id
_entity_poly.type
_entity_poly.pdbx_seq_one_letter_code
_entity_poly.pdbx_strand_id
1 'polypeptide(L)'
;VRGPRGSWACPASTRRPAAAASRPLIQGGRPSRVWRRAEGSDELEEAQLALEAARLELQATKLRAEAEEMERQSILDRRASRARQLLGEDSEPGATLDLKELRERLKKELALQVSEDRVRWLADARKVGAEALGFEDLSSEAFQVALDQLMTERQEEKRLKIIEERRKELESQKDRKVESKQEVSLEPTEVNDDRSLQTRILGSLAYALPLLDGLQFGFPLAQSMPFLTPLFNLLSGPFQLLNAIPFGSLIFFIILTVLMNNRELPRLLRFNMQQAVLLDVALFVPSLLASLGSMLAGDALLGSNTEGLNIVVFSLLAIAIGYSVVLTLLGLDPDGLPVISDASRRGVDRT
;
A
#
# COMPACT_ATOMS: atom_id res chain seq x y z
N VAL A 1 4.39 37.22 50.67
CA VAL A 1 4.71 38.54 50.08
C VAL A 1 4.44 38.47 48.58
N ARG A 2 3.40 39.22 48.15
CA ARG A 2 3.02 39.71 46.80
C ARG A 2 3.33 38.87 45.53
N GLY A 3 2.25 38.51 44.80
CA GLY A 3 2.24 38.37 43.32
C GLY A 3 2.34 39.74 42.60
N PRO A 4 1.94 39.93 41.32
CA PRO A 4 0.81 39.31 40.58
C PRO A 4 1.17 38.79 39.16
N ARG A 5 0.43 37.84 38.55
CA ARG A 5 -0.82 37.96 37.74
C ARG A 5 -0.79 38.94 36.56
N GLY A 6 -1.12 38.42 35.38
CA GLY A 6 -1.78 39.10 34.27
C GLY A 6 -1.83 38.17 33.05
N SER A 7 -2.87 38.06 32.24
CA SER A 7 -4.30 38.40 32.33
C SER A 7 -4.91 37.84 31.05
N TRP A 8 -6.09 37.23 31.17
CA TRP A 8 -6.98 36.89 30.07
C TRP A 8 -7.45 38.16 29.35
N ALA A 9 -7.64 38.12 28.02
CA ALA A 9 -8.68 38.88 27.32
C ALA A 9 -8.85 38.43 25.86
N CYS A 10 -9.99 37.79 25.55
CA CYS A 10 -10.71 38.03 24.30
C CYS A 10 -11.20 39.48 24.26
N PRO A 11 -11.56 40.00 23.08
CA PRO A 11 -12.91 40.54 22.99
C PRO A 11 -13.68 40.08 21.76
N ALA A 12 -14.95 39.82 22.01
CA ALA A 12 -16.02 39.67 21.04
C ALA A 12 -16.51 41.05 20.56
N SER A 13 -17.46 40.99 19.61
CA SER A 13 -18.40 42.05 19.19
C SER A 13 -17.83 43.06 18.17
N THR A 14 -18.56 43.57 17.17
CA THR A 14 -20.01 43.67 16.99
C THR A 14 -20.35 44.02 15.54
N ARG A 15 -21.54 43.59 15.15
CA ARG A 15 -22.40 43.90 14.00
C ARG A 15 -22.34 45.32 13.36
N ARG A 16 -22.56 45.29 12.03
CA ARG A 16 -23.53 46.07 11.19
C ARG A 16 -23.07 47.36 10.46
N PRO A 17 -23.80 47.75 9.37
CA PRO A 17 -23.25 48.30 8.12
C PRO A 17 -23.57 49.79 7.92
N ALA A 18 -22.96 50.40 6.92
CA ALA A 18 -23.46 51.66 6.35
C ALA A 18 -23.11 51.76 4.87
N ALA A 19 -24.17 51.92 4.06
CA ALA A 19 -24.10 52.43 2.70
C ALA A 19 -23.69 53.91 2.72
N ALA A 20 -22.88 54.34 1.75
CA ALA A 20 -22.85 55.73 1.32
C ALA A 20 -22.33 55.79 -0.11
N ALA A 21 -23.13 56.42 -0.97
CA ALA A 21 -22.89 56.66 -2.36
C ALA A 21 -21.87 57.79 -2.58
N SER A 22 -21.08 57.67 -3.64
CA SER A 22 -20.54 58.83 -4.37
C SER A 22 -20.07 58.41 -5.77
N ARG A 23 -20.80 58.87 -6.80
CA ARG A 23 -20.39 58.96 -8.22
C ARG A 23 -19.67 60.32 -8.44
N PRO A 24 -19.12 60.63 -9.63
CA PRO A 24 -18.20 59.85 -10.47
C PRO A 24 -16.99 60.72 -10.93
N LEU A 25 -15.97 60.13 -11.54
CA LEU A 25 -15.05 60.86 -12.44
C LEU A 25 -14.89 60.08 -13.75
N ILE A 26 -15.28 60.75 -14.82
CA ILE A 26 -15.17 60.31 -16.21
C ILE A 26 -13.73 60.54 -16.67
N GLN A 27 -13.06 59.50 -17.17
CA GLN A 27 -12.05 59.66 -18.22
C GLN A 27 -12.17 58.50 -19.21
N GLY A 28 -12.28 58.87 -20.48
CA GLY A 28 -12.69 58.00 -21.57
C GLY A 28 -11.58 57.08 -22.11
N GLY A 29 -12.02 55.94 -22.64
CA GLY A 29 -11.21 55.01 -23.41
C GLY A 29 -12.05 53.95 -24.12
N ARG A 30 -12.37 54.20 -25.39
CA ARG A 30 -12.77 53.32 -26.52
C ARG A 30 -13.82 52.19 -26.29
N PRO A 31 -14.86 52.08 -27.16
CA PRO A 31 -15.89 51.06 -26.99
C PRO A 31 -15.48 49.75 -27.68
N SER A 32 -15.18 48.71 -26.90
CA SER A 32 -15.28 47.33 -27.39
C SER A 32 -16.73 46.88 -27.26
N ARG A 33 -17.35 46.55 -28.40
CA ARG A 33 -18.70 45.99 -28.48
C ARG A 33 -18.74 44.67 -27.70
N VAL A 34 -19.33 44.69 -26.52
CA VAL A 34 -19.72 43.48 -25.79
C VAL A 34 -21.21 43.30 -26.04
N TRP A 35 -21.55 42.20 -26.71
CA TRP A 35 -22.92 41.75 -26.88
C TRP A 35 -23.54 41.56 -25.50
N ARG A 36 -24.60 42.32 -25.19
CA ARG A 36 -25.41 42.12 -23.99
C ARG A 36 -26.18 40.82 -24.19
N ARG A 37 -25.56 39.69 -23.81
CA ARG A 37 -26.22 38.40 -23.67
C ARG A 37 -27.28 38.56 -22.56
N ALA A 38 -28.44 37.95 -22.77
CA ALA A 38 -29.63 38.14 -21.96
C ALA A 38 -29.36 37.79 -20.48
N GLU A 39 -29.09 38.79 -19.63
CA GLU A 39 -28.91 38.64 -18.18
C GLU A 39 -30.10 37.91 -17.52
N GLY A 40 -31.29 37.95 -18.14
CA GLY A 40 -32.48 37.26 -17.64
C GLY A 40 -32.51 35.74 -17.82
N SER A 41 -31.71 35.12 -18.70
CA SER A 41 -31.67 33.64 -18.79
C SER A 41 -30.80 33.02 -17.71
N ASP A 42 -29.67 33.66 -17.43
CA ASP A 42 -28.67 33.14 -16.50
C ASP A 42 -29.17 33.27 -15.04
N GLU A 43 -29.87 34.37 -14.70
CA GLU A 43 -30.53 34.52 -13.39
C GLU A 43 -31.66 33.50 -13.17
N LEU A 44 -32.37 33.10 -14.23
CA LEU A 44 -33.42 32.08 -14.14
C LEU A 44 -32.82 30.68 -13.97
N GLU A 45 -31.71 30.37 -14.64
CA GLU A 45 -30.99 29.11 -14.48
C GLU A 45 -30.36 29.00 -13.08
N GLU A 46 -29.74 30.06 -12.57
CA GLU A 46 -29.23 30.12 -11.20
C GLU A 46 -30.34 29.96 -10.16
N ALA A 47 -31.51 30.58 -10.38
CA ALA A 47 -32.68 30.42 -9.52
C ALA A 47 -33.24 28.98 -9.56
N GLN A 48 -33.22 28.32 -10.72
CA GLN A 48 -33.62 26.91 -10.87
C GLN A 48 -32.64 25.97 -10.15
N LEU A 49 -31.33 26.18 -10.31
CA LEU A 49 -30.31 25.40 -9.62
C LEU A 49 -30.36 25.59 -8.10
N ALA A 50 -30.61 26.81 -7.63
CA ALA A 50 -30.81 27.10 -6.21
C ALA A 50 -32.07 26.42 -5.66
N LEU A 51 -33.17 26.39 -6.45
CA LEU A 51 -34.39 25.68 -6.10
C LEU A 51 -34.19 24.16 -6.04
N GLU A 52 -33.44 23.60 -6.99
CA GLU A 52 -33.08 22.19 -7.02
C GLU A 52 -32.16 21.79 -5.87
N ALA A 53 -31.15 22.61 -5.56
CA ALA A 53 -30.27 22.41 -4.42
C ALA A 53 -31.06 22.44 -3.10
N ALA A 54 -31.94 23.42 -2.92
CA ALA A 54 -32.80 23.51 -1.74
C ALA A 54 -33.74 22.29 -1.62
N ARG A 55 -34.26 21.78 -2.75
CA ARG A 55 -35.08 20.56 -2.78
C ARG A 55 -34.28 19.31 -2.38
N LEU A 56 -33.05 19.18 -2.86
CA LEU A 56 -32.15 18.07 -2.53
C LEU A 56 -31.70 18.12 -1.07
N GLU A 57 -31.42 19.30 -0.53
CA GLU A 57 -31.12 19.47 0.90
C GLU A 57 -32.31 19.06 1.78
N LEU A 58 -33.54 19.46 1.40
CA LEU A 58 -34.74 19.00 2.09
C LEU A 58 -34.92 17.48 2.03
N GLN A 59 -34.65 16.85 0.89
CA GLN A 59 -34.67 15.39 0.78
C GLN A 59 -33.59 14.73 1.65
N ALA A 60 -32.37 15.26 1.67
CA ALA A 60 -31.28 14.73 2.50
C ALA A 60 -31.56 14.87 4.00
N THR A 61 -32.13 16.00 4.45
CA THR A 61 -32.54 16.19 5.85
C THR A 61 -33.65 15.24 6.24
N LYS A 62 -34.64 15.01 5.37
CA LYS A 62 -35.71 14.02 5.59
C LYS A 62 -35.15 12.61 5.72
N LEU A 63 -34.25 12.20 4.82
CA LEU A 63 -33.63 10.87 4.87
C LEU A 63 -32.76 10.68 6.11
N ARG A 64 -32.06 11.73 6.57
CA ARG A 64 -31.32 11.69 7.84
C ARG A 64 -32.24 11.53 9.04
N ALA A 65 -33.34 12.26 9.09
CA ALA A 65 -34.34 12.11 10.15
C ALA A 65 -34.96 10.70 10.16
N GLU A 66 -35.29 10.17 8.99
CA GLU A 66 -35.80 8.79 8.85
C GLU A 66 -34.76 7.73 9.27
N ALA A 67 -33.48 7.93 8.92
CA ALA A 67 -32.40 7.06 9.37
C ALA A 67 -32.21 7.10 10.90
N GLU A 68 -32.25 8.30 11.51
CA GLU A 68 -32.19 8.44 12.97
C GLU A 68 -33.37 7.76 13.67
N GLU A 69 -34.58 7.86 13.12
CA GLU A 69 -35.76 7.16 13.64
C GLU A 69 -35.63 5.65 13.51
N MET A 70 -35.18 5.16 12.37
CA MET A 70 -34.94 3.74 12.11
C MET A 70 -33.85 3.18 13.04
N GLU A 71 -32.76 3.92 13.25
CA GLU A 71 -31.70 3.55 14.19
C GLU A 71 -32.24 3.48 15.62
N ARG A 72 -33.01 4.48 16.06
CA ARG A 72 -33.65 4.47 17.39
C ARG A 72 -34.57 3.27 17.56
N GLN A 73 -35.40 2.96 16.57
CA GLN A 73 -36.27 1.78 16.60
C GLN A 73 -35.45 0.49 16.70
N SER A 74 -34.42 0.35 15.85
CA SER A 74 -33.56 -0.84 15.86
C SER A 74 -32.82 -1.03 17.20
N ILE A 75 -32.40 0.06 17.85
CA ILE A 75 -31.75 0.04 19.16
C ILE A 75 -32.74 -0.46 20.21
N LEU A 76 -33.97 0.07 20.22
CA LEU A 76 -35.02 -0.35 21.16
C LEU A 76 -35.39 -1.83 20.97
N ASP A 77 -35.56 -2.26 19.73
CA ASP A 77 -35.88 -3.66 19.39
C ASP A 77 -34.77 -4.62 19.78
N ARG A 78 -33.50 -4.22 19.57
CA ARG A 78 -32.34 -5.00 20.00
C ARG A 78 -32.25 -5.09 21.52
N ARG A 79 -32.53 -4.00 22.24
CA ARG A 79 -32.58 -3.97 23.71
C ARG A 79 -33.68 -4.89 24.24
N ALA A 80 -34.89 -4.80 23.67
CA ALA A 80 -36.03 -5.63 24.03
C ALA A 80 -35.79 -7.12 23.74
N SER A 81 -35.29 -7.45 22.55
CA SER A 81 -34.97 -8.83 22.16
C SER A 81 -33.91 -9.46 23.07
N ARG A 82 -32.84 -8.73 23.40
CA ARG A 82 -31.80 -9.20 24.34
C ARG A 82 -32.34 -9.38 25.75
N ALA A 83 -33.17 -8.46 26.24
CA ALA A 83 -33.81 -8.60 27.56
C ALA A 83 -34.73 -9.84 27.60
N ARG A 84 -35.48 -10.13 26.53
CA ARG A 84 -36.26 -11.36 26.39
C ARG A 84 -35.39 -12.60 26.36
N GLN A 85 -34.29 -12.59 25.62
CA GLN A 85 -33.36 -13.71 25.57
C GLN A 85 -32.76 -14.00 26.96
N LEU A 86 -32.42 -12.96 27.71
CA LEU A 86 -31.94 -13.08 29.09
C LEU A 86 -33.04 -13.52 30.06
N LEU A 87 -34.30 -13.14 29.85
CA LEU A 87 -35.43 -13.61 30.66
C LEU A 87 -35.95 -14.99 30.26
N GLY A 88 -35.57 -15.50 29.09
CA GLY A 88 -36.04 -16.77 28.55
C GLY A 88 -37.44 -16.64 27.95
N GLU A 89 -37.63 -17.19 26.75
CA GLU A 89 -38.89 -17.06 26.00
C GLU A 89 -40.10 -17.71 26.71
N ASP A 90 -39.86 -18.66 27.63
CA ASP A 90 -40.89 -19.42 28.35
C ASP A 90 -41.28 -18.81 29.71
N SER A 91 -40.74 -17.65 30.08
CA SER A 91 -40.95 -17.07 31.42
C SER A 91 -42.26 -16.29 31.53
N GLU A 92 -42.89 -16.34 32.71
CA GLU A 92 -44.16 -15.67 32.95
C GLU A 92 -44.09 -14.14 32.76
N PRO A 93 -45.20 -13.47 32.37
CA PRO A 93 -45.27 -12.02 32.27
C PRO A 93 -44.97 -11.37 33.62
N GLY A 94 -43.80 -10.76 33.77
CA GLY A 94 -43.32 -10.18 35.03
C GLY A 94 -42.27 -11.01 35.77
N ALA A 95 -41.70 -12.05 35.13
CA ALA A 95 -40.58 -12.80 35.68
C ALA A 95 -39.41 -11.90 36.08
N THR A 96 -38.86 -12.16 37.25
CA THR A 96 -37.72 -11.43 37.80
C THR A 96 -36.54 -12.37 37.97
N LEU A 97 -35.34 -11.87 37.71
CA LEU A 97 -34.09 -12.62 37.78
C LEU A 97 -33.32 -12.27 39.06
N ASP A 98 -32.92 -13.31 39.80
CA ASP A 98 -31.93 -13.18 40.86
C ASP A 98 -30.50 -13.12 40.27
N LEU A 99 -29.53 -12.59 41.02
CA LEU A 99 -28.14 -12.41 40.61
C LEU A 99 -27.47 -13.74 40.21
N LYS A 100 -27.83 -14.84 40.88
CA LYS A 100 -27.34 -16.18 40.54
C LYS A 100 -27.90 -16.67 39.20
N GLU A 101 -29.19 -16.44 38.97
CA GLU A 101 -29.85 -16.84 37.73
C GLU A 101 -29.37 -15.99 36.54
N LEU A 102 -29.15 -14.69 36.74
CA LEU A 102 -28.55 -13.82 35.72
C LEU A 102 -27.17 -14.32 35.28
N ARG A 103 -26.33 -14.76 36.22
CA ARG A 103 -25.00 -15.32 35.92
C ARG A 103 -25.09 -16.59 35.07
N GLU A 104 -26.02 -17.48 35.39
CA GLU A 104 -26.24 -18.71 34.61
C GLU A 104 -26.73 -18.41 33.19
N ARG A 105 -27.62 -17.44 33.04
CA ARG A 105 -28.17 -17.06 31.73
C ARG A 105 -27.16 -16.31 30.87
N LEU A 106 -26.34 -15.43 31.45
CA LEU A 106 -25.19 -14.82 30.75
C LEU A 106 -24.20 -15.87 30.25
N LYS A 107 -23.97 -16.94 31.04
CA LYS A 107 -23.12 -18.05 30.64
C LYS A 107 -23.75 -18.90 29.53
N LYS A 108 -25.06 -19.17 29.59
CA LYS A 108 -25.78 -20.03 28.63
C LYS A 108 -26.01 -19.35 27.28
N GLU A 109 -26.55 -18.14 27.29
CA GLU A 109 -27.00 -17.44 26.08
C GLU A 109 -25.89 -16.61 25.41
N LEU A 110 -24.98 -16.03 26.20
CA LEU A 110 -23.93 -15.15 25.69
C LEU A 110 -22.51 -15.73 25.83
N ALA A 111 -22.37 -16.98 26.31
CA ALA A 111 -21.08 -17.63 26.58
C ALA A 111 -20.11 -16.76 27.42
N LEU A 112 -20.69 -15.90 28.26
CA LEU A 112 -19.99 -14.94 29.12
C LEU A 112 -19.77 -15.57 30.49
N GLN A 113 -18.51 -15.93 30.78
CA GLN A 113 -18.11 -16.33 32.12
C GLN A 113 -17.74 -15.08 32.90
N VAL A 114 -18.66 -14.60 33.74
CA VAL A 114 -18.52 -13.36 34.49
C VAL A 114 -18.30 -13.68 35.98
N SER A 115 -17.35 -12.99 36.61
CA SER A 115 -17.11 -13.04 38.07
C SER A 115 -18.30 -12.45 38.83
N GLU A 116 -18.56 -12.89 40.07
CA GLU A 116 -19.71 -12.38 40.87
C GLU A 116 -19.68 -10.86 41.05
N ASP A 117 -18.50 -10.26 41.21
CA ASP A 117 -18.35 -8.82 41.36
C ASP A 117 -18.76 -8.06 40.09
N ARG A 118 -18.51 -8.65 38.91
CA ARG A 118 -18.91 -8.07 37.62
C ARG A 118 -20.40 -8.24 37.34
N VAL A 119 -21.03 -9.32 37.85
CA VAL A 119 -22.49 -9.51 37.79
C VAL A 119 -23.19 -8.49 38.70
N ARG A 120 -22.62 -8.21 39.88
CA ARG A 120 -23.10 -7.12 40.76
C ARG A 120 -22.94 -5.75 40.11
N TRP A 121 -21.80 -5.46 39.48
CA TRP A 121 -21.60 -4.23 38.73
C TRP A 121 -22.62 -4.05 37.58
N LEU A 122 -22.92 -5.13 36.83
CA LEU A 122 -23.97 -5.12 35.81
C LEU A 122 -25.35 -4.84 36.41
N ALA A 123 -25.66 -5.45 37.56
CA ALA A 123 -26.91 -5.22 38.27
C ALA A 123 -27.02 -3.81 38.87
N ASP A 124 -25.90 -3.21 39.29
CA ASP A 124 -25.83 -1.85 39.83
C ASP A 124 -25.92 -0.77 38.75
N ALA A 125 -25.65 -1.12 37.48
CA ALA A 125 -25.77 -0.21 36.34
C ALA A 125 -27.24 0.16 35.98
N ARG A 126 -28.24 -0.32 36.72
CA ARG A 126 -29.67 -0.06 36.49
C ARG A 126 -30.16 1.28 37.07
N LYS A 127 -31.39 1.68 36.73
CA LYS A 127 -32.02 2.92 37.23
C LYS A 127 -32.77 2.79 38.57
N VAL A 128 -33.21 1.59 39.01
CA VAL A 128 -34.06 1.41 40.21
C VAL A 128 -33.64 0.19 41.04
N GLY A 129 -33.64 0.32 42.38
CA GLY A 129 -33.08 -0.65 43.33
C GLY A 129 -34.08 -1.64 43.95
N ALA A 130 -34.41 -2.72 43.25
CA ALA A 130 -35.04 -3.91 43.83
C ALA A 130 -34.11 -5.12 43.72
N GLU A 131 -34.10 -6.09 44.65
CA GLU A 131 -33.17 -7.23 44.58
C GLU A 131 -33.38 -8.13 43.35
N ALA A 132 -34.53 -8.03 42.69
CA ALA A 132 -34.91 -8.82 41.53
C ALA A 132 -34.91 -7.96 40.24
N LEU A 133 -34.37 -8.50 39.14
CA LEU A 133 -34.23 -7.82 37.86
C LEU A 133 -35.40 -8.14 36.92
N GLY A 134 -36.20 -7.14 36.57
CA GLY A 134 -37.29 -7.30 35.61
C GLY A 134 -36.90 -6.99 34.16
N PHE A 135 -37.87 -7.14 33.25
CA PHE A 135 -37.71 -6.77 31.84
C PHE A 135 -37.33 -5.31 31.63
N GLU A 136 -37.88 -4.39 32.44
CA GLU A 136 -37.60 -2.96 32.36
C GLU A 136 -36.17 -2.61 32.78
N ASP A 137 -35.60 -3.35 33.74
CA ASP A 137 -34.22 -3.15 34.19
C ASP A 137 -33.21 -3.67 33.15
N LEU A 138 -33.49 -4.82 32.53
CA LEU A 138 -32.63 -5.46 31.53
C LEU A 138 -32.69 -4.80 30.15
N SER A 139 -33.82 -4.17 29.83
CA SER A 139 -33.98 -3.34 28.63
C SER A 139 -33.46 -1.91 28.82
N SER A 140 -33.01 -1.56 30.04
CA SER A 140 -32.46 -0.24 30.32
C SER A 140 -31.19 0.04 29.53
N GLU A 141 -31.02 1.30 29.12
CA GLU A 141 -29.86 1.76 28.36
C GLU A 141 -28.55 1.53 29.10
N ALA A 142 -28.53 1.79 30.41
CA ALA A 142 -27.33 1.70 31.22
C ALA A 142 -26.87 0.24 31.43
N PHE A 143 -27.81 -0.70 31.61
CA PHE A 143 -27.49 -2.13 31.65
C PHE A 143 -26.89 -2.64 30.34
N GLN A 144 -27.44 -2.20 29.20
CA GLN A 144 -26.97 -2.62 27.87
C GLN A 144 -25.59 -2.07 27.53
N VAL A 145 -25.33 -0.80 27.88
CA VAL A 145 -23.98 -0.21 27.75
C VAL A 145 -22.96 -0.96 28.60
N ALA A 146 -23.30 -1.27 29.85
CA ALA A 146 -22.44 -2.04 30.75
C ALA A 146 -22.16 -3.46 30.22
N LEU A 147 -23.18 -4.12 29.66
CA LEU A 147 -23.04 -5.45 29.06
C LEU A 147 -22.19 -5.44 27.77
N ASP A 148 -22.39 -4.47 26.89
CA ASP A 148 -21.61 -4.33 25.65
C ASP A 148 -20.14 -3.95 25.95
N GLN A 149 -19.86 -3.17 27.00
CA GLN A 149 -18.49 -2.93 27.49
C GLN A 149 -17.79 -4.23 27.91
N LEU A 150 -18.49 -5.10 28.65
CA LEU A 150 -17.91 -6.37 29.09
C LEU A 150 -17.66 -7.33 27.91
N MET A 151 -18.51 -7.30 26.89
CA MET A 151 -18.34 -8.08 25.66
C MET A 151 -17.16 -7.60 24.81
N THR A 152 -16.96 -6.28 24.72
CA THR A 152 -15.88 -5.68 23.92
C THR A 152 -14.51 -5.95 24.55
N GLU A 153 -14.34 -5.79 25.87
CA GLU A 153 -13.11 -6.15 26.60
C GLU A 153 -12.68 -7.60 26.29
N ARG A 154 -13.63 -8.54 26.34
CA ARG A 154 -13.38 -9.98 26.10
C ARG A 154 -12.98 -10.27 24.65
N GLN A 155 -13.51 -9.51 23.69
CA GLN A 155 -13.11 -9.62 22.28
C GLN A 155 -11.72 -9.04 22.03
N GLU A 156 -11.36 -7.95 22.70
CA GLU A 156 -10.04 -7.35 22.64
C GLU A 156 -8.98 -8.29 23.22
N GLU A 157 -9.24 -8.91 24.37
CA GLU A 157 -8.34 -9.92 24.94
C GLU A 157 -8.09 -11.10 23.99
N LYS A 158 -9.14 -11.59 23.31
CA LYS A 158 -9.00 -12.67 22.32
C LYS A 158 -8.18 -12.23 21.11
N ARG A 159 -8.42 -11.01 20.62
CA ARG A 159 -7.67 -10.44 19.48
C ARG A 159 -6.19 -10.27 19.83
N LEU A 160 -5.88 -9.78 21.03
CA LEU A 160 -4.51 -9.62 21.51
C LEU A 160 -3.80 -10.98 21.61
N LYS A 161 -4.48 -12.02 22.11
CA LYS A 161 -3.92 -13.39 22.15
C LYS A 161 -3.60 -13.93 20.76
N ILE A 162 -4.50 -13.76 19.79
CA ILE A 162 -4.27 -14.18 18.40
C ILE A 162 -3.09 -13.42 17.78
N ILE A 163 -2.98 -12.12 18.05
CA ILE A 163 -1.86 -11.29 17.58
C ILE A 163 -0.55 -11.76 18.21
N GLU A 164 -0.55 -12.07 19.51
CA GLU A 164 0.63 -12.55 20.22
C GLU A 164 1.06 -13.94 19.75
N GLU A 165 0.13 -14.86 19.55
CA GLU A 165 0.37 -16.19 18.97
C GLU A 165 0.98 -16.06 17.56
N ARG A 166 0.36 -15.24 16.70
CA ARG A 166 0.87 -15.00 15.35
C ARG A 166 2.25 -14.33 15.35
N ARG A 167 2.53 -13.46 16.34
CA ARG A 167 3.86 -12.86 16.52
C ARG A 167 4.89 -13.91 16.92
N LYS A 168 4.57 -14.79 17.87
CA LYS A 168 5.44 -15.91 18.29
C LYS A 168 5.67 -16.90 17.15
N GLU A 169 4.65 -17.22 16.36
CA GLU A 169 4.81 -18.02 15.13
C GLU A 169 5.78 -17.36 14.16
N LEU A 170 5.63 -16.06 13.92
CA LEU A 170 6.48 -15.32 12.99
C LEU A 170 7.93 -15.21 13.49
N GLU A 171 8.13 -15.02 14.80
CA GLU A 171 9.44 -15.03 15.45
C GLU A 171 10.06 -16.43 15.34
N SER A 172 9.34 -17.50 15.67
CA SER A 172 9.84 -18.88 15.50
C SER A 172 10.15 -19.25 14.04
N GLN A 173 9.40 -18.72 13.06
CA GLN A 173 9.71 -18.90 11.65
C GLN A 173 10.94 -18.10 11.21
N LYS A 174 11.17 -16.92 11.77
CA LYS A 174 12.39 -16.14 11.54
C LYS A 174 13.58 -16.83 12.17
N ASP A 175 13.46 -17.30 13.39
CA ASP A 175 14.52 -18.03 14.11
C ASP A 175 14.84 -19.32 13.38
N ARG A 176 13.85 -20.13 12.98
CA ARG A 176 14.08 -21.31 12.12
C ARG A 176 14.75 -20.98 10.79
N LYS A 177 14.42 -19.84 10.17
CA LYS A 177 15.10 -19.40 8.94
C LYS A 177 16.53 -18.96 9.19
N VAL A 178 16.79 -18.24 10.28
CA VAL A 178 18.13 -17.81 10.70
C VAL A 178 18.98 -19.03 11.10
N GLU A 179 18.42 -19.94 11.87
CA GLU A 179 19.03 -21.19 12.31
C GLU A 179 19.26 -22.12 11.13
N SER A 180 18.32 -22.25 10.18
CA SER A 180 18.58 -22.95 8.91
C SER A 180 19.66 -22.26 8.07
N LYS A 181 19.77 -20.93 8.11
CA LYS A 181 20.83 -20.17 7.43
C LYS A 181 22.18 -20.29 8.15
N GLN A 182 22.17 -20.58 9.45
CA GLN A 182 23.34 -20.71 10.30
C GLN A 182 23.84 -22.17 10.39
N GLU A 183 22.96 -23.17 10.35
CA GLU A 183 23.28 -24.60 10.15
C GLU A 183 23.73 -24.89 8.72
N VAL A 184 23.16 -24.23 7.70
CA VAL A 184 23.65 -24.31 6.30
C VAL A 184 25.04 -23.67 6.12
N SER A 185 25.53 -22.93 7.12
CA SER A 185 26.90 -22.39 7.15
C SER A 185 27.97 -23.45 7.46
N LEU A 186 27.60 -24.71 7.72
CA LEU A 186 28.51 -25.85 7.70
C LEU A 186 28.60 -26.34 6.24
N GLU A 187 29.50 -25.72 5.50
CA GLU A 187 29.61 -25.65 4.04
C GLU A 187 29.47 -26.98 3.26
N PRO A 188 28.84 -26.97 2.07
CA PRO A 188 29.49 -27.55 0.92
C PRO A 188 30.54 -26.55 0.43
N THR A 189 31.81 -26.74 0.84
CA THR A 189 32.96 -25.96 0.35
C THR A 189 32.81 -25.76 -1.15
N GLU A 190 32.62 -24.52 -1.60
CA GLU A 190 32.48 -24.28 -3.02
C GLU A 190 33.81 -24.60 -3.69
N VAL A 191 33.77 -25.51 -4.67
CA VAL A 191 34.97 -26.22 -5.17
C VAL A 191 35.99 -25.26 -5.80
N ASN A 192 35.56 -24.07 -6.26
CA ASN A 192 36.43 -23.07 -6.88
C ASN A 192 35.99 -21.63 -6.54
N ASP A 193 36.62 -20.99 -5.55
CA ASP A 193 36.46 -19.55 -5.24
C ASP A 193 37.70 -18.74 -5.66
N ASP A 194 38.25 -18.98 -6.85
CA ASP A 194 39.30 -18.10 -7.36
C ASP A 194 38.75 -16.69 -7.63
N ARG A 195 39.44 -15.68 -7.10
CA ARG A 195 39.13 -14.25 -7.28
C ARG A 195 40.30 -13.50 -7.92
N SER A 196 41.10 -14.19 -8.73
CA SER A 196 42.20 -13.62 -9.50
C SER A 196 41.74 -12.49 -10.42
N LEU A 197 42.67 -11.62 -10.84
CA LEU A 197 42.37 -10.53 -11.77
C LEU A 197 41.74 -11.03 -13.08
N GLN A 198 42.14 -12.22 -13.55
CA GLN A 198 41.57 -12.83 -14.75
C GLN A 198 40.09 -13.14 -14.55
N THR A 199 39.74 -13.78 -13.42
CA THR A 199 38.35 -14.07 -13.06
C THR A 199 37.51 -12.80 -12.94
N ARG A 200 38.07 -11.73 -12.37
CA ARG A 200 37.37 -10.45 -12.25
C ARG A 200 37.12 -9.82 -13.62
N ILE A 201 38.12 -9.79 -14.49
CA ILE A 201 37.99 -9.24 -15.85
C ILE A 201 36.96 -10.05 -16.65
N LEU A 202 37.04 -11.38 -16.60
CA LEU A 202 36.07 -12.26 -17.29
C LEU A 202 34.66 -12.12 -16.71
N GLY A 203 34.53 -11.97 -15.38
CA GLY A 203 33.25 -11.72 -14.71
C GLY A 203 32.64 -10.40 -15.14
N SER A 204 33.43 -9.33 -15.20
CA SER A 204 32.99 -8.04 -15.72
C SER A 204 32.60 -8.12 -17.21
N LEU A 205 33.34 -8.90 -18.01
CA LEU A 205 33.05 -9.07 -19.44
C LEU A 205 31.76 -9.84 -19.70
N ALA A 206 31.29 -10.66 -18.76
CA ALA A 206 30.00 -11.36 -18.89
C ALA A 206 28.82 -10.39 -19.10
N TYR A 207 28.88 -9.18 -18.52
CA TYR A 207 27.87 -8.15 -18.72
C TYR A 207 27.94 -7.44 -20.09
N ALA A 208 28.91 -7.77 -20.94
CA ALA A 208 28.96 -7.22 -22.29
C ALA A 208 27.71 -7.61 -23.10
N LEU A 209 27.20 -8.84 -22.96
CA LEU A 209 26.01 -9.28 -23.67
C LEU A 209 24.78 -8.40 -23.37
N PRO A 210 24.29 -8.31 -22.12
CA PRO A 210 23.11 -7.49 -21.83
C PRO A 210 23.35 -6.00 -22.13
N LEU A 211 24.60 -5.51 -22.02
CA LEU A 211 24.92 -4.13 -22.39
C LEU A 211 24.74 -3.87 -23.90
N LEU A 212 25.22 -4.80 -24.74
CA LEU A 212 25.14 -4.68 -26.19
C LEU A 212 23.71 -4.89 -26.70
N ASP A 213 23.00 -5.88 -26.18
CA ASP A 213 21.59 -6.12 -26.53
C ASP A 213 20.68 -4.98 -26.03
N GLY A 214 21.04 -4.37 -24.89
CA GLY A 214 20.37 -3.19 -24.37
C GLY A 214 20.69 -1.89 -25.11
N LEU A 215 21.72 -1.86 -25.96
CA LEU A 215 22.20 -0.62 -26.59
C LEU A 215 21.12 0.08 -27.44
N GLN A 216 20.20 -0.70 -28.02
CA GLN A 216 19.05 -0.19 -28.77
C GLN A 216 18.15 0.76 -27.95
N PHE A 217 18.00 0.50 -26.65
CA PHE A 217 17.22 1.37 -25.76
C PHE A 217 17.98 2.66 -25.41
N GLY A 218 19.30 2.69 -25.58
CA GLY A 218 20.14 3.82 -25.24
C GLY A 218 20.29 4.86 -26.35
N PHE A 219 19.88 4.59 -27.60
CA PHE A 219 20.00 5.57 -28.69
C PHE A 219 19.31 6.91 -28.42
N PRO A 220 18.06 6.96 -27.90
CA PRO A 220 17.41 8.23 -27.53
C PRO A 220 18.16 8.98 -26.41
N LEU A 221 18.84 8.24 -25.51
CA LEU A 221 19.68 8.84 -24.47
C LEU A 221 20.91 9.51 -25.10
N ALA A 222 21.57 8.90 -26.08
CA ALA A 222 22.70 9.50 -26.77
C ALA A 222 22.31 10.78 -27.56
N GLN A 223 21.11 10.80 -28.14
CA GLN A 223 20.57 11.96 -28.84
C GLN A 223 20.25 13.12 -27.89
N SER A 224 19.68 12.83 -26.72
CA SER A 224 19.38 13.83 -25.69
C SER A 224 20.61 14.30 -24.93
N MET A 225 21.65 13.46 -24.81
CA MET A 225 22.89 13.76 -24.08
C MET A 225 24.12 13.56 -24.99
N PRO A 226 24.47 14.53 -25.87
CA PRO A 226 25.50 14.36 -26.89
C PRO A 226 26.90 14.01 -26.35
N PHE A 227 27.21 14.35 -25.09
CA PHE A 227 28.48 14.00 -24.46
C PHE A 227 28.67 12.47 -24.26
N LEU A 228 27.58 11.69 -24.29
CA LEU A 228 27.63 10.22 -24.24
C LEU A 228 27.92 9.59 -25.61
N THR A 229 27.77 10.33 -26.71
CA THR A 229 27.97 9.82 -28.08
C THR A 229 29.29 9.06 -28.29
N PRO A 230 30.45 9.50 -27.77
CA PRO A 230 31.69 8.75 -27.92
C PRO A 230 31.65 7.35 -27.29
N LEU A 231 30.96 7.19 -26.15
CA LEU A 231 30.79 5.90 -25.48
C LEU A 231 29.91 4.95 -26.33
N PHE A 232 28.81 5.47 -26.86
CA PHE A 232 27.95 4.70 -27.77
C PHE A 232 28.66 4.31 -29.06
N ASN A 233 29.49 5.20 -29.62
CA ASN A 233 30.30 4.90 -30.79
C ASN A 233 31.32 3.79 -30.49
N LEU A 234 31.95 3.80 -29.31
CA LEU A 234 32.86 2.72 -28.89
C LEU A 234 32.14 1.37 -28.79
N LEU A 235 30.93 1.36 -28.23
CA LEU A 235 30.09 0.15 -28.10
C LEU A 235 29.51 -0.32 -29.43
N SER A 236 29.38 0.56 -30.42
CA SER A 236 28.81 0.23 -31.73
C SER A 236 29.62 -0.80 -32.51
N GLY A 237 30.94 -0.86 -32.33
CA GLY A 237 31.82 -1.83 -33.00
C GLY A 237 31.53 -3.27 -32.55
N PRO A 238 31.64 -3.57 -31.24
CA PRO A 238 31.25 -4.87 -30.68
C PRO A 238 29.79 -5.23 -30.99
N PHE A 239 28.87 -4.25 -30.93
CA PHE A 239 27.47 -4.47 -31.30
C PHE A 239 27.32 -4.92 -32.76
N GLN A 240 27.99 -4.26 -33.71
CA GLN A 240 27.97 -4.65 -35.12
C GLN A 240 28.61 -6.02 -35.34
N LEU A 241 29.70 -6.33 -34.64
CA LEU A 241 30.34 -7.65 -34.73
C LEU A 241 29.42 -8.77 -34.24
N LEU A 242 28.71 -8.54 -33.13
CA LEU A 242 27.74 -9.50 -32.59
C LEU A 242 26.58 -9.72 -33.58
N ASN A 243 26.09 -8.66 -34.21
CA ASN A 243 25.00 -8.73 -35.18
C ASN A 243 25.42 -9.19 -36.59
N ALA A 244 26.73 -9.18 -36.90
CA ALA A 244 27.25 -9.73 -38.16
C ALA A 244 27.10 -11.26 -38.24
N ILE A 245 27.01 -11.92 -37.08
CA ILE A 245 26.76 -13.35 -36.98
C ILE A 245 25.24 -13.56 -36.84
N PRO A 246 24.62 -14.40 -37.70
CA PRO A 246 23.23 -14.77 -37.52
C PRO A 246 23.01 -15.37 -36.13
N PHE A 247 22.06 -14.80 -35.37
CA PHE A 247 21.78 -15.19 -33.99
C PHE A 247 22.97 -14.99 -33.03
N GLY A 248 23.89 -14.06 -33.29
CA GLY A 248 25.08 -13.84 -32.47
C GLY A 248 24.80 -13.64 -30.98
N SER A 249 23.83 -12.78 -30.63
CA SER A 249 23.40 -12.59 -29.23
C SER A 249 22.89 -13.89 -28.60
N LEU A 250 22.08 -14.66 -29.32
CA LEU A 250 21.57 -15.96 -28.85
C LEU A 250 22.69 -16.99 -28.66
N ILE A 251 23.66 -17.02 -29.58
CA ILE A 251 24.83 -17.90 -29.46
C ILE A 251 25.63 -17.52 -28.21
N PHE A 252 25.88 -16.23 -27.98
CA PHE A 252 26.59 -15.76 -26.79
C PHE A 252 25.81 -16.07 -25.51
N PHE A 253 24.49 -15.87 -25.51
CA PHE A 253 23.58 -16.24 -24.43
C PHE A 253 23.70 -17.73 -24.07
N ILE A 254 23.69 -18.61 -25.08
CA ILE A 254 23.85 -20.06 -24.89
C ILE A 254 25.23 -20.36 -24.31
N ILE A 255 26.30 -19.73 -24.84
CA ILE A 255 27.66 -19.91 -24.32
C ILE A 255 27.73 -19.55 -22.84
N LEU A 256 27.20 -18.38 -22.43
CA LEU A 256 27.16 -17.99 -21.03
C LEU A 256 26.36 -18.98 -20.17
N THR A 257 25.22 -19.44 -20.67
CA THR A 257 24.35 -20.40 -19.97
C THR A 257 25.03 -21.77 -19.80
N VAL A 258 25.82 -22.21 -20.78
CA VAL A 258 26.60 -23.45 -20.67
C VAL A 258 27.76 -23.27 -19.70
N LEU A 259 28.52 -22.16 -19.81
CA LEU A 259 29.69 -21.90 -18.97
C LEU A 259 29.32 -21.74 -17.49
N MET A 260 28.22 -21.04 -17.17
CA MET A 260 27.83 -20.82 -15.77
C MET A 260 27.53 -22.12 -15.00
N ASN A 261 27.20 -23.21 -15.71
CA ASN A 261 26.96 -24.53 -15.11
C ASN A 261 28.24 -25.34 -14.91
N ASN A 262 29.40 -24.87 -15.39
CA ASN A 262 30.66 -25.57 -15.23
C ASN A 262 31.30 -25.26 -13.86
N ARG A 263 31.29 -26.23 -12.94
CA ARG A 263 31.91 -26.12 -11.59
C ARG A 263 33.42 -25.92 -11.60
N GLU A 264 34.09 -26.22 -12.72
CA GLU A 264 35.52 -25.93 -12.86
C GLU A 264 35.79 -24.42 -12.96
N LEU A 265 34.79 -23.62 -13.35
CA LEU A 265 34.92 -22.17 -13.36
C LEU A 265 34.76 -21.59 -11.95
N PRO A 266 35.47 -20.50 -11.64
CA PRO A 266 35.35 -19.86 -10.34
C PRO A 266 33.93 -19.38 -10.09
N ARG A 267 33.46 -19.55 -8.85
CA ARG A 267 32.16 -19.09 -8.37
C ARG A 267 31.83 -17.67 -8.81
N LEU A 268 32.78 -16.74 -8.59
CA LEU A 268 32.60 -15.33 -8.94
C LEU A 268 32.24 -15.18 -10.42
N LEU A 269 32.92 -15.91 -11.30
CA LEU A 269 32.65 -15.89 -12.73
C LEU A 269 31.25 -16.44 -13.05
N ARG A 270 30.90 -17.61 -12.50
CA ARG A 270 29.59 -18.24 -12.70
C ARG A 270 28.45 -17.33 -12.24
N PHE A 271 28.62 -16.69 -11.10
CA PHE A 271 27.65 -15.74 -10.53
C PHE A 271 27.43 -14.52 -11.43
N ASN A 272 28.51 -13.95 -11.96
CA ASN A 272 28.43 -12.83 -12.89
C ASN A 272 27.78 -13.24 -14.22
N MET A 273 28.10 -14.41 -14.76
CA MET A 273 27.46 -14.96 -15.97
C MET A 273 25.96 -15.18 -15.77
N GLN A 274 25.57 -15.79 -14.66
CA GLN A 274 24.17 -16.02 -14.31
C GLN A 274 23.40 -14.70 -14.16
N GLN A 275 23.99 -13.67 -13.55
CA GLN A 275 23.37 -12.34 -13.50
C GLN A 275 23.25 -11.68 -14.86
N ALA A 276 24.30 -11.77 -15.70
CA ALA A 276 24.28 -11.19 -17.03
C ALA A 276 23.17 -11.81 -17.91
N VAL A 277 23.02 -13.14 -17.86
CA VAL A 277 21.94 -13.89 -18.52
C VAL A 277 20.56 -13.44 -18.02
N LEU A 278 20.39 -13.24 -16.71
CA LEU A 278 19.13 -12.76 -16.14
C LEU A 278 18.79 -11.31 -16.56
N LEU A 279 19.79 -10.44 -16.60
CA LEU A 279 19.63 -9.06 -17.09
C LEU A 279 19.24 -9.04 -18.57
N ASP A 280 19.84 -9.92 -19.38
CA ASP A 280 19.56 -10.04 -20.80
C ASP A 280 18.10 -10.49 -21.04
N VAL A 281 17.63 -11.51 -20.32
CA VAL A 281 16.22 -11.93 -20.34
C VAL A 281 15.29 -10.82 -19.83
N ALA A 282 15.71 -10.04 -18.83
CA ALA A 282 14.89 -8.94 -18.32
C ALA A 282 14.66 -7.86 -19.38
N LEU A 283 15.60 -7.63 -20.31
CA LEU A 283 15.46 -6.69 -21.42
C LEU A 283 14.46 -7.16 -22.48
N PHE A 284 14.19 -8.46 -22.58
CA PHE A 284 13.17 -8.99 -23.48
C PHE A 284 11.75 -8.54 -23.05
N VAL A 285 11.51 -8.34 -21.75
CA VAL A 285 10.18 -8.02 -21.22
C VAL A 285 9.67 -6.65 -21.70
N PRO A 286 10.41 -5.53 -21.59
CA PRO A 286 9.99 -4.25 -22.15
C PRO A 286 9.71 -4.31 -23.65
N SER A 287 10.56 -4.98 -24.42
CA SER A 287 10.38 -5.13 -25.87
C SER A 287 9.10 -5.88 -26.22
N LEU A 288 8.82 -6.97 -25.51
CA LEU A 288 7.61 -7.76 -25.72
C LEU A 288 6.35 -6.94 -25.37
N LEU A 289 6.37 -6.20 -24.26
CA LEU A 289 5.26 -5.34 -23.86
C LEU A 289 5.03 -4.20 -24.86
N ALA A 290 6.09 -3.58 -25.37
CA ALA A 290 6.00 -2.55 -26.39
C ALA A 290 5.41 -3.09 -27.70
N SER A 291 5.88 -4.27 -28.14
CA SER A 291 5.38 -4.91 -29.35
C SER A 291 3.91 -5.33 -29.23
N LEU A 292 3.52 -5.96 -28.12
CA LEU A 292 2.13 -6.35 -27.88
C LEU A 292 1.22 -5.13 -27.76
N GLY A 293 1.69 -4.09 -27.06
CA GLY A 293 0.95 -2.84 -26.94
C GLY A 293 0.70 -2.17 -28.30
N SER A 294 1.72 -2.09 -29.16
CA SER A 294 1.59 -1.50 -30.50
C SER A 294 0.60 -2.31 -31.36
N MET A 295 0.65 -3.64 -31.27
CA MET A 295 -0.28 -4.54 -31.97
C MET A 295 -1.74 -4.39 -31.50
N LEU A 296 -1.98 -4.18 -30.20
CA LEU A 296 -3.33 -4.12 -29.62
C LEU A 296 -3.97 -2.73 -29.65
N ALA A 297 -3.19 -1.68 -29.41
CA ALA A 297 -3.69 -0.31 -29.24
C ALA A 297 -3.38 0.63 -30.42
N GLY A 298 -2.58 0.16 -31.39
CA GLY A 298 -2.07 0.98 -32.49
C GLY A 298 -1.00 1.99 -32.05
N ASP A 299 -0.22 2.48 -33.01
CA ASP A 299 0.94 3.37 -32.76
C ASP A 299 0.58 4.69 -32.06
N ALA A 300 -0.69 5.12 -32.10
CA ALA A 300 -1.14 6.39 -31.55
C ALA A 300 -1.06 6.48 -30.02
N LEU A 301 -1.13 5.36 -29.30
CA LEU A 301 -1.13 5.35 -27.82
C LEU A 301 0.28 5.16 -27.23
N LEU A 302 1.19 4.53 -27.96
CA LEU A 302 2.52 4.14 -27.47
C LEU A 302 3.66 4.93 -28.14
N GLY A 303 3.47 5.42 -29.36
CA GLY A 303 4.50 6.12 -30.13
C GLY A 303 5.00 7.43 -29.50
N SER A 304 4.23 8.05 -28.60
CA SER A 304 4.61 9.31 -27.95
C SER A 304 5.48 9.15 -26.69
N ASN A 305 5.54 7.96 -26.08
CA ASN A 305 6.25 7.71 -24.81
C ASN A 305 7.35 6.63 -24.91
N THR A 306 7.59 6.08 -26.10
CA THR A 306 8.60 5.02 -26.32
C THR A 306 10.02 5.50 -26.02
N GLU A 307 10.37 6.74 -26.39
CA GLU A 307 11.70 7.31 -26.14
C GLU A 307 12.02 7.42 -24.66
N GLY A 308 11.07 7.95 -23.85
CA GLY A 308 11.24 8.09 -22.41
C GLY A 308 11.38 6.74 -21.71
N LEU A 309 10.58 5.75 -22.11
CA LEU A 309 10.69 4.39 -21.57
C LEU A 309 12.03 3.74 -21.93
N ASN A 310 12.48 3.89 -23.17
CA ASN A 310 13.78 3.37 -23.62
C ASN A 310 14.94 3.99 -22.80
N ILE A 311 14.90 5.31 -22.56
CA ILE A 311 15.88 6.01 -21.72
C ILE A 311 15.89 5.43 -20.30
N VAL A 312 14.72 5.22 -19.68
CA VAL A 312 14.63 4.68 -18.33
C VAL A 312 15.16 3.25 -18.27
N VAL A 313 14.74 2.39 -19.20
CA VAL A 313 15.20 0.98 -19.29
C VAL A 313 16.72 0.92 -19.44
N PHE A 314 17.29 1.68 -20.39
CA PHE A 314 18.73 1.71 -20.60
C PHE A 314 19.48 2.28 -19.40
N SER A 315 18.95 3.32 -18.76
CA SER A 315 19.60 3.94 -17.58
C SER A 315 19.65 2.97 -16.40
N LEU A 316 18.55 2.25 -16.12
CA LEU A 316 18.50 1.23 -15.09
C LEU A 316 19.46 0.08 -15.38
N LEU A 317 19.50 -0.38 -16.64
CA LEU A 317 20.46 -1.39 -17.09
C LEU A 317 21.92 -0.92 -16.88
N ALA A 318 22.25 0.29 -17.32
CA ALA A 318 23.59 0.85 -17.22
C ALA A 318 24.05 1.01 -15.77
N ILE A 319 23.15 1.45 -14.88
CA ILE A 319 23.42 1.54 -13.44
C ILE A 319 23.65 0.15 -12.85
N ALA A 320 22.79 -0.82 -13.18
CA ALA A 320 22.90 -2.19 -12.68
C ALA A 320 24.23 -2.85 -13.13
N ILE A 321 24.58 -2.73 -14.42
CA ILE A 321 25.83 -3.25 -14.96
C ILE A 321 27.03 -2.52 -14.35
N GLY A 322 26.99 -1.19 -14.25
CA GLY A 322 28.07 -0.40 -13.66
C GLY A 322 28.34 -0.80 -12.20
N TYR A 323 27.28 -0.95 -11.40
CA TYR A 323 27.36 -1.46 -10.03
C TYR A 323 28.01 -2.85 -9.98
N SER A 324 27.53 -3.77 -10.81
CA SER A 324 28.02 -5.15 -10.81
C SER A 324 29.48 -5.25 -11.25
N VAL A 325 29.87 -4.51 -12.30
CA VAL A 325 31.26 -4.47 -12.77
C VAL A 325 32.19 -3.94 -11.68
N VAL A 326 31.83 -2.86 -10.98
CA VAL A 326 32.65 -2.29 -9.91
C VAL A 326 32.87 -3.31 -8.79
N LEU A 327 31.83 -3.98 -8.32
CA LEU A 327 31.96 -5.00 -7.27
C LEU A 327 32.79 -6.20 -7.72
N THR A 328 32.59 -6.66 -8.94
CA THR A 328 33.35 -7.78 -9.49
C THR A 328 34.84 -7.43 -9.64
N LEU A 329 35.18 -6.21 -10.01
CA LEU A 329 36.57 -5.72 -10.01
C LEU A 329 37.17 -5.63 -8.60
N LEU A 330 36.36 -5.30 -7.60
CA LEU A 330 36.74 -5.39 -6.18
C LEU A 330 36.84 -6.83 -5.68
N GLY A 331 36.42 -7.82 -6.48
CA GLY A 331 36.41 -9.22 -6.11
C GLY A 331 35.27 -9.57 -5.14
N LEU A 332 34.21 -8.77 -5.11
CA LEU A 332 33.00 -9.00 -4.34
C LEU A 332 31.90 -9.55 -5.25
N ASP A 333 31.02 -10.38 -4.70
CA ASP A 333 29.85 -10.86 -5.42
C ASP A 333 28.83 -9.71 -5.55
N PRO A 334 28.36 -9.35 -6.76
CA PRO A 334 27.43 -8.24 -6.95
C PRO A 334 26.00 -8.55 -6.47
N ASP A 335 25.81 -8.67 -5.15
CA ASP A 335 24.56 -9.11 -4.51
C ASP A 335 23.51 -8.02 -4.26
N GLY A 336 23.73 -6.80 -4.77
CA GLY A 336 22.88 -5.64 -4.45
C GLY A 336 21.68 -5.41 -5.35
N LEU A 337 21.46 -6.23 -6.39
CA LEU A 337 20.32 -6.08 -7.30
C LEU A 337 19.14 -6.92 -6.78
N PRO A 338 18.06 -6.31 -6.25
CA PRO A 338 16.92 -7.06 -5.72
C PRO A 338 16.35 -8.01 -6.78
N VAL A 339 15.95 -9.21 -6.38
CA VAL A 339 15.44 -10.29 -7.26
C VAL A 339 16.50 -10.93 -8.17
N ILE A 340 17.33 -10.15 -8.87
CA ILE A 340 18.34 -10.65 -9.82
C ILE A 340 19.50 -11.32 -9.08
N SER A 341 20.01 -10.69 -8.02
CA SER A 341 21.09 -11.25 -7.21
C SER A 341 20.66 -12.52 -6.48
N ASP A 342 19.45 -12.54 -5.91
CA ASP A 342 18.88 -13.73 -5.27
C ASP A 342 18.65 -14.87 -6.27
N ALA A 343 18.17 -14.57 -7.48
CA ALA A 343 18.00 -15.55 -8.53
C ALA A 343 19.34 -16.10 -9.01
N SER A 344 20.36 -15.24 -9.14
CA SER A 344 21.71 -15.67 -9.51
C SER A 344 22.34 -16.58 -8.47
N ARG A 345 22.26 -16.19 -7.19
CA ARG A 345 22.73 -17.01 -6.07
C ARG A 345 22.11 -18.40 -6.09
N ARG A 346 20.79 -18.50 -6.23
CA ARG A 346 20.09 -19.79 -6.33
C ARG A 346 20.50 -20.60 -7.56
N GLY A 347 20.88 -19.96 -8.66
CA GLY A 347 21.37 -20.65 -9.86
C GLY A 347 22.74 -21.27 -9.65
N VAL A 348 23.68 -20.48 -9.11
CA VAL A 348 25.03 -20.94 -8.76
C VAL A 348 25.00 -22.03 -7.69
N ASP A 349 24.17 -21.90 -6.66
CA ASP A 349 24.06 -22.89 -5.57
C ASP A 349 23.49 -24.24 -6.04
N ARG A 350 22.69 -24.24 -7.13
CA ARG A 350 22.13 -25.47 -7.72
C ARG A 350 23.11 -26.21 -8.62
N THR A 351 24.12 -25.52 -9.13
CA THR A 351 24.97 -25.99 -10.23
C THR A 351 26.35 -26.30 -9.76
#